data_AF-H5XSB3-F1
#
_entry.id   AF-H5XSB3-F1
#
_cell.length_a   1.000
_cell.length_b   1.000
_cell.length_c   1.000
_cell.angle_alpha   90.00
_cell.angle_beta   90.00
_cell.angle_gamma   90.00
#
_symmetry.space_group_name_H-M   'P 1'
#
loop_
_entity.id
_entity.type
_entity.pdbx_description
1 polymer ?
#
loop_
_entity_poly.entity_id
_entity_poly.type
_entity_poly.pdbx_seq_one_letter_code
_entity_poly.pdbx_strand_id
1 'polypeptide(L)'
;MDRLALILLGIAVFFAGITYFLGRVLPRVKSIKYSPAVLCLLVGLYYLYLAMIVRSGEGFEDLANLLLSIMSLTGFVSALITALILDFLLPRFKS
;
A
#
# COMPACT_ATOMS: atom_id res chain seq x y z
N MET A 1 -6.98 6.88 20.08
CA MET A 1 -6.83 6.05 18.86
C MET A 1 -6.61 6.92 17.61
N ASP A 2 -6.62 8.24 17.78
CA ASP A 2 -6.57 9.25 16.72
C ASP A 2 -5.19 9.32 16.06
N ARG A 3 -4.13 9.03 16.81
CA ARG A 3 -2.75 9.01 16.29
C ARG A 3 -2.52 7.90 15.26
N LEU A 4 -3.07 6.70 15.50
CA LEU A 4 -2.96 5.59 14.55
C LEU A 4 -3.74 5.89 13.26
N ALA A 5 -4.95 6.45 13.38
CA ALA A 5 -5.73 6.88 12.22
C ALA A 5 -4.99 7.95 11.40
N LEU A 6 -4.34 8.92 12.06
CA LEU A 6 -3.52 9.94 11.39
C LEU A 6 -2.31 9.34 10.66
N ILE A 7 -1.64 8.36 11.27
CA ILE A 7 -0.50 7.68 10.64
C ILE A 7 -0.96 6.89 9.42
N LEU A 8 -2.07 6.14 9.54
CA LEU A 8 -2.66 5.39 8.42
C LEU A 8 -3.09 6.32 7.28
N LEU A 9 -3.68 7.47 7.61
CA LEU A 9 -4.03 8.49 6.63
C LEU A 9 -2.80 9.08 5.94
N GLY A 10 -1.72 9.35 6.70
CA GLY A 10 -0.44 9.78 6.14
C GLY A 10 0.16 8.76 5.16
N ILE A 11 0.16 7.48 5.54
CA ILE A 11 0.61 6.38 4.67
C ILE A 11 -0.25 6.30 3.41
N ALA A 12 -1.57 6.40 3.56
CA ALA A 12 -2.50 6.37 2.43
C ALA A 12 -2.24 7.51 1.44
N VAL A 13 -2.08 8.74 1.95
CA VAL A 13 -1.76 9.92 1.12
C VAL A 13 -0.39 9.78 0.44
N PHE A 14 0.60 9.26 1.15
CA PHE A 14 1.95 9.05 0.61
C PHE A 14 1.95 8.03 -0.54
N PHE A 15 1.34 6.87 -0.34
CA PHE A 15 1.24 5.83 -1.38
C PHE A 15 0.33 6.24 -2.55
N ALA A 16 -0.77 6.94 -2.28
CA ALA A 16 -1.60 7.54 -3.31
C ALA A 16 -0.79 8.56 -4.15
N GLY A 17 0.00 9.41 -3.49
CA GLY A 17 0.87 10.39 -4.13
C GLY A 17 1.92 9.74 -5.04
N ILE A 18 2.62 8.70 -4.56
CA ILE A 18 3.57 7.93 -5.36
C ILE A 18 2.88 7.30 -6.57
N THR A 19 1.71 6.67 -6.34
CA THR A 19 0.95 6.01 -7.41
C THR A 19 0.49 7.00 -8.48
N TYR A 20 0.04 8.19 -8.06
CA TYR A 20 -0.30 9.29 -8.94
C TYR A 20 0.91 9.79 -9.73
N PHE A 21 2.05 9.98 -9.07
CA PHE A 21 3.28 10.45 -9.72
C PHE A 21 3.79 9.44 -10.74
N LEU A 22 3.81 8.14 -10.39
CA LEU A 22 4.16 7.06 -11.32
C LEU A 22 3.21 7.00 -12.53
N GLY A 23 1.91 7.12 -12.30
CA GLY A 23 0.90 7.15 -13.36
C GLY A 23 1.07 8.34 -14.30
N ARG A 24 1.59 9.48 -13.82
CA ARG A 24 1.84 10.70 -14.60
C ARG A 24 3.18 10.69 -15.33
N VAL A 25 4.25 10.19 -14.70
CA VAL A 25 5.62 10.22 -15.25
C VAL A 25 5.86 9.11 -16.28
N LEU A 26 5.24 7.94 -16.11
CA LEU A 26 5.40 6.80 -17.01
C LEU A 26 4.08 6.39 -17.69
N PRO A 27 3.44 7.28 -18.47
CA PRO A 27 2.15 6.98 -19.11
C PRO A 27 2.23 5.83 -20.13
N ARG A 28 3.44 5.57 -20.67
CA ARG A 28 3.69 4.47 -21.62
C ARG A 28 3.61 3.08 -20.98
N VAL A 29 3.86 2.94 -19.68
CA VAL A 29 3.91 1.65 -19.00
C VAL A 29 2.76 1.53 -18.01
N LYS A 30 1.59 1.14 -18.53
CA LYS A 30 0.34 1.05 -17.76
C LYS A 30 0.42 0.14 -16.52
N SER A 31 1.34 -0.81 -16.50
CA SER A 31 1.49 -1.74 -15.37
C SER A 31 2.31 -1.16 -14.20
N ILE A 32 3.15 -0.13 -14.43
CA ILE A 32 4.06 0.40 -13.40
C ILE A 32 3.30 1.07 -12.25
N LYS A 33 2.16 1.71 -12.54
CA LYS A 33 1.28 2.31 -11.51
C LYS A 33 0.70 1.30 -10.50
N TYR A 34 0.71 0.01 -10.81
CA TYR A 34 0.32 -1.05 -9.87
C TYR A 34 1.48 -1.56 -9.02
N SER A 35 2.73 -1.20 -9.34
CA SER A 35 3.90 -1.66 -8.59
C SER A 35 3.89 -1.26 -7.11
N PRO A 36 3.47 -0.04 -6.71
CA PRO A 36 3.43 0.33 -5.30
C PRO A 36 2.41 -0.51 -4.54
N ALA A 37 1.26 -0.78 -5.16
CA ALA A 37 0.22 -1.63 -4.59
C ALA A 37 0.72 -3.07 -4.40
N VAL A 38 1.30 -3.67 -5.45
CA VAL A 38 1.81 -5.06 -5.38
C VAL A 38 2.92 -5.19 -4.33
N LEU A 39 3.84 -4.21 -4.24
CA LEU A 39 4.88 -4.21 -3.21
C LEU A 39 4.28 -4.12 -1.80
N CYS A 40 3.33 -3.21 -1.56
CA CYS A 40 2.64 -3.12 -0.28
C CYS A 40 1.89 -4.40 0.09
N LEU A 41 1.27 -5.07 -0.89
CA LEU A 41 0.58 -6.34 -0.68
C LEU A 41 1.57 -7.43 -0.26
N LEU A 42 2.68 -7.59 -0.99
CA LEU A 42 3.70 -8.60 -0.69
C LEU A 42 4.32 -8.38 0.69
N VAL A 43 4.67 -7.13 1.01
CA VAL A 43 5.24 -6.76 2.31
C VAL A 43 4.21 -6.96 3.43
N GLY A 44 2.95 -6.58 3.21
CA GLY A 44 1.87 -6.79 4.18
C GLY A 44 1.60 -8.25 4.48
N LEU A 45 1.61 -9.11 3.44
CA LEU A 45 1.47 -10.56 3.59
C LEU A 45 2.68 -11.19 4.27
N TYR A 46 3.89 -10.70 3.99
CA TYR A 46 5.11 -11.18 4.65
C TYR A 46 5.08 -10.92 6.17
N TYR A 47 4.73 -9.70 6.58
CA TYR A 47 4.60 -9.37 8.01
C TYR A 47 3.42 -10.08 8.68
N LEU A 48 2.33 -10.33 7.94
CA LEU A 48 1.21 -11.13 8.45
C LEU A 48 1.61 -12.58 8.68
N TYR A 49 2.38 -13.16 7.76
CA TYR A 49 2.93 -14.51 7.88
C TYR A 49 3.85 -14.61 9.09
N LEU A 50 4.76 -13.66 9.27
CA LEU A 50 5.63 -13.58 10.46
C LEU A 50 4.80 -13.54 11.74
N ALA A 51 3.82 -12.64 11.83
CA ALA A 51 3.00 -12.47 13.03
C ALA A 51 2.11 -13.69 13.37
N MET A 52 1.65 -14.46 12.37
CA MET A 52 0.72 -15.58 12.61
C MET A 52 1.41 -16.94 12.71
N ILE A 53 2.45 -17.18 11.91
CA ILE A 53 3.00 -18.53 11.71
C ILE A 53 4.37 -18.67 12.37
N VAL A 54 5.18 -17.61 12.32
CA VAL A 54 6.51 -17.57 12.95
C VAL A 54 6.39 -16.85 14.28
N ARG A 55 5.59 -17.39 15.20
CA ARG A 55 5.57 -16.87 16.58
C ARG A 55 6.96 -17.03 17.19
N SER A 56 7.72 -15.94 17.27
CA SER A 56 9.07 -15.93 17.85
C SER A 56 9.08 -16.08 19.38
N GLY A 57 7.91 -16.14 20.01
CA GLY A 57 7.76 -16.25 21.47
C GLY A 57 7.91 -14.92 22.20
N GLU A 58 8.26 -13.84 21.47
CA GLU A 58 8.31 -12.47 21.96
C GLU A 58 7.02 -11.73 21.60
N GLY A 59 6.07 -11.63 22.53
CA GLY A 59 4.73 -11.07 22.26
C GLY A 59 4.70 -9.61 21.77
N PHE A 60 5.78 -8.84 21.92
CA PHE A 60 5.88 -7.48 21.38
C PHE A 60 6.27 -7.46 19.90
N GLU A 61 7.11 -8.41 19.46
CA GLU A 61 7.53 -8.52 18.06
C GLU A 61 6.36 -8.94 17.16
N ASP A 62 5.56 -9.90 17.61
CA ASP A 62 4.32 -10.31 16.92
C ASP A 62 3.34 -9.14 16.76
N LEU A 63 3.22 -8.28 17.78
CA LEU A 63 2.38 -7.09 17.72
C LEU A 63 2.91 -6.06 16.72
N ALA A 64 4.23 -5.84 16.68
CA ALA A 64 4.87 -4.92 15.74
C ALA A 64 4.71 -5.42 14.29
N ASN A 65 4.91 -6.71 14.05
CA ASN A 65 4.70 -7.35 12.76
C ASN A 65 3.24 -7.24 12.30
N LEU A 66 2.28 -7.45 13.21
CA LEU A 66 0.86 -7.26 12.91
C LEU A 66 0.54 -5.80 12.57
N LEU A 67 1.14 -4.84 13.28
CA LEU A 67 0.97 -3.41 13.00
C LEU A 67 1.54 -3.02 11.63
N LEU A 68 2.75 -3.50 11.31
CA LEU A 68 3.40 -3.32 10.01
C LEU A 68 2.59 -3.93 8.87
N SER A 69 1.97 -5.08 9.11
CA SER A 69 1.06 -5.71 8.16
C SER A 69 -0.16 -4.81 7.87
N ILE A 70 -0.83 -4.30 8.91
CA ILE A 70 -1.99 -3.40 8.74
C ILE A 70 -1.61 -2.11 8.02
N MET A 71 -0.46 -1.53 8.36
CA MET A 71 0.06 -0.33 7.70
C MET A 71 0.32 -0.58 6.21
N SER A 72 0.94 -1.72 5.88
CA SER A 72 1.24 -2.10 4.50
C SER A 72 -0.01 -2.40 3.70
N LEU A 73 -0.99 -3.09 4.30
CA LEU A 73 -2.30 -3.34 3.68
C LEU A 73 -3.08 -2.05 3.42
N THR A 74 -2.98 -1.07 4.32
CA THR A 74 -3.58 0.26 4.11
C THR A 74 -2.94 0.98 2.93
N GLY A 75 -1.60 0.91 2.82
CA GLY A 75 -0.87 1.40 1.64
C GLY A 75 -1.32 0.71 0.36
N PHE A 76 -1.49 -0.63 0.37
CA PHE A 76 -2.02 -1.40 -0.76
C PHE A 76 -3.40 -0.91 -1.20
N VAL A 77 -4.36 -0.81 -0.28
CA VAL A 77 -5.73 -0.38 -0.59
C VAL A 77 -5.72 1.04 -1.18
N SER A 78 -4.97 1.98 -0.58
CA SER A 78 -4.87 3.34 -1.11
C SER A 78 -4.23 3.42 -2.50
N ALA A 79 -3.14 2.68 -2.74
CA ALA A 79 -2.45 2.66 -4.02
C ALA A 79 -3.32 2.00 -5.10
N LEU A 80 -4.00 0.89 -4.76
CA LEU A 80 -4.90 0.20 -5.67
C LEU A 80 -6.09 1.08 -6.06
N ILE A 81 -6.76 1.71 -5.09
CA ILE A 81 -7.86 2.64 -5.35
C ILE A 81 -7.38 3.78 -6.25
N THR A 82 -6.22 4.36 -5.96
CA THR A 82 -5.67 5.47 -6.77
C THR A 82 -5.34 5.02 -8.20
N ALA A 83 -4.73 3.85 -8.38
CA ALA A 83 -4.45 3.28 -9.70
C ALA A 83 -5.73 3.01 -10.50
N LEU A 84 -6.76 2.47 -9.84
CA LEU A 84 -8.08 2.24 -10.44
C LEU A 84 -8.77 3.55 -10.81
N ILE A 85 -8.74 4.57 -9.96
CA ILE A 85 -9.30 5.90 -10.28
C ILE A 85 -8.60 6.49 -11.52
N LEU A 86 -7.28 6.36 -11.62
CA LEU A 86 -6.53 6.82 -12.78
C LEU A 86 -6.89 6.07 -14.07
N ASP A 87 -7.25 4.78 -13.98
CA ASP A 87 -7.67 3.98 -15.14
C ASP A 87 -9.13 4.21 -15.55
N PHE A 88 -10.06 4.27 -14.59
CA PHE A 88 -11.51 4.31 -14.86
C PHE A 88 -12.07 5.73 -14.95
N LEU A 89 -11.56 6.68 -14.15
CA LEU A 89 -12.11 8.04 -14.09
C LEU A 89 -11.38 9.03 -15.02
N LEU A 90 -10.13 8.72 -15.39
CA LEU A 90 -9.31 9.53 -16.29
C LEU A 90 -9.02 8.78 -17.61
N PRO A 91 -10.01 8.61 -18.49
CA PRO A 91 -9.81 7.98 -19.81
C PRO A 91 -8.87 8.78 -20.73
N ARG A 92 -8.40 9.96 -20.31
CA ARG A 92 -7.56 10.89 -21.07
C ARG A 92 -6.07 10.51 -21.19
N PHE A 93 -5.61 9.46 -20.52
CA PHE A 93 -4.26 8.89 -20.74
C PHE A 93 -4.25 7.76 -21.78
N LYS A 94 -5.26 7.68 -22.65
CA LYS A 94 -5.14 7.10 -23.98
C LYS A 94 -4.66 8.18 -24.95
N SER A 95 -3.36 8.48 -24.93
CA SER A 95 -2.70 9.11 -26.08
C SER A 95 -1.40 8.40 -26.36
#